data_AF-A0A1V5JTL7-F1
#
_entry.id   AF-A0A1V5JTL7-F1
#
_cell.length_a   1.000
_cell.length_b   1.000
_cell.length_c   1.000
_cell.angle_alpha   90.00
_cell.angle_beta   90.00
_cell.angle_gamma   90.00
#
_symmetry.space_group_name_H-M   'P 1'
#
loop_
_entity.id
_entity.type
_entity.pdbx_description
1 polymer ?
#
loop_
_entity_poly.entity_id
_entity_poly.type
_entity_poly.pdbx_seq_one_letter_code
_entity_poly.pdbx_strand_id
1 'polypeptide(L)'
;MTLRQTIEGDPGGAGARRAPSAPPRKTGMFARVLGGWWTWWRSRRIRREESRAEGRRQAWEETEKRRRRQTLVDGILDEAELRFQDVLRRSVVGGREDAVELHLERLSSGHPVVRCMALDALMERWDHPAVVPGLAQALAEGVFSGEALRRLLGSRMPKNATTALAQAMKSRVALLDEGDALFALRWLRGAGDAGWETLEASLFHPAPAVVGDALLQWSRLAPLPKDQTIKHLLGREEERVLVPLLRLMKGRSASRDVVDLLVKLSQHTSPAVRAWARALVSEAEAS
;
A
#
# COMPACT_ATOMS: atom_id res chain seq x y z
N MET A 1 -54.69 20.99 86.60
CA MET A 1 -55.56 21.73 87.53
C MET A 1 -56.31 22.80 86.73
N THR A 2 -57.65 22.67 86.65
CA THR A 2 -58.70 23.73 86.57
C THR A 2 -58.56 24.90 85.58
N LEU A 3 -59.54 25.34 84.76
CA LEU A 3 -61.02 25.25 84.68
C LEU A 3 -61.46 25.71 83.25
N ARG A 4 -62.46 25.06 82.59
CA ARG A 4 -63.84 25.53 82.24
C ARG A 4 -63.94 26.99 81.71
N GLN A 5 -64.62 27.29 80.59
CA GLN A 5 -66.08 27.21 80.28
C GLN A 5 -66.29 27.24 78.73
N THR A 6 -67.05 26.35 78.04
CA THR A 6 -68.51 26.31 77.71
C THR A 6 -69.13 27.66 77.28
N ILE A 7 -69.86 27.78 76.15
CA ILE A 7 -71.30 27.43 75.99
C ILE A 7 -71.77 27.45 74.49
N GLU A 8 -72.66 26.48 74.15
CA GLU A 8 -73.78 26.36 73.15
C GLU A 8 -73.60 26.69 71.65
N GLY A 9 -74.19 25.98 70.67
CA GLY A 9 -75.22 24.91 70.67
C GLY A 9 -75.44 24.30 69.26
N ASP A 10 -76.15 23.17 69.20
CA ASP A 10 -76.60 22.34 68.04
C ASP A 10 -78.16 22.27 68.08
N PRO A 11 -79.00 21.80 67.10
CA PRO A 11 -78.90 20.47 66.43
C PRO A 11 -79.55 20.21 65.03
N GLY A 12 -79.23 19.03 64.44
CA GLY A 12 -80.15 18.13 63.69
C GLY A 12 -80.00 18.07 62.15
N GLY A 13 -80.10 16.94 61.41
CA GLY A 13 -80.54 15.56 61.65
C GLY A 13 -80.31 14.64 60.41
N ALA A 14 -80.65 13.34 60.52
CA ALA A 14 -80.19 12.19 59.69
C ALA A 14 -81.21 11.59 58.68
N GLY A 15 -80.77 10.70 57.75
CA GLY A 15 -81.65 9.75 57.02
C GLY A 15 -81.01 8.96 55.85
N ALA A 16 -81.36 7.66 55.66
CA ALA A 16 -80.64 6.66 54.82
C ALA A 16 -81.55 5.68 54.00
N ARG A 17 -80.96 5.00 52.96
CA ARG A 17 -81.13 3.59 52.45
C ARG A 17 -81.80 3.24 51.06
N ARG A 18 -81.05 2.40 50.29
CA ARG A 18 -81.32 1.13 49.51
C ARG A 18 -82.03 1.06 48.12
N ALA A 19 -81.58 0.05 47.32
CA ALA A 19 -81.89 -0.32 45.91
C ALA A 19 -82.68 -1.66 45.74
N PRO A 20 -83.15 -2.05 44.52
CA PRO A 20 -82.97 -3.45 44.04
C PRO A 20 -82.94 -3.76 42.49
N SER A 21 -82.37 -4.95 42.21
CA SER A 21 -82.32 -5.98 41.12
C SER A 21 -83.16 -6.00 39.81
N ALA A 22 -82.63 -6.74 38.80
CA ALA A 22 -83.19 -7.07 37.46
C ALA A 22 -83.44 -8.59 37.20
N PRO A 23 -84.21 -9.01 36.16
CA PRO A 23 -84.27 -10.39 35.64
C PRO A 23 -83.98 -10.56 34.11
N PRO A 24 -83.90 -11.80 33.55
CA PRO A 24 -82.95 -12.14 32.46
C PRO A 24 -83.48 -12.74 31.11
N ARG A 25 -82.60 -12.62 30.07
CA ARG A 25 -82.19 -13.48 28.92
C ARG A 25 -83.18 -14.35 28.08
N LYS A 26 -82.99 -14.32 26.74
CA LYS A 26 -82.50 -15.44 25.86
C LYS A 26 -82.51 -15.06 24.35
N THR A 27 -81.43 -15.37 23.60
CA THR A 27 -81.31 -15.56 22.12
C THR A 27 -79.81 -15.59 21.75
N GLY A 28 -79.26 -16.23 20.72
CA GLY A 28 -79.74 -16.98 19.56
C GLY A 28 -78.49 -17.28 18.68
N MET A 29 -78.44 -18.45 18.06
CA MET A 29 -77.25 -19.08 17.44
C MET A 29 -76.56 -18.25 16.33
N PHE A 30 -77.28 -17.35 15.65
CA PHE A 30 -76.74 -16.48 14.58
C PHE A 30 -75.77 -15.40 15.07
N ALA A 31 -75.85 -14.99 16.35
CA ALA A 31 -74.88 -14.07 16.95
C ALA A 31 -73.48 -14.70 17.09
N ARG A 32 -73.37 -16.04 17.09
CA ARG A 32 -72.09 -16.74 17.24
C ARG A 32 -71.22 -16.72 15.97
N VAL A 33 -71.82 -16.75 14.78
CA VAL A 33 -71.04 -16.85 13.52
C VAL A 33 -70.51 -15.47 13.09
N LEU A 34 -71.34 -14.43 13.13
CA LEU A 34 -70.89 -13.05 12.87
C LEU A 34 -69.99 -12.53 14.00
N GLY A 35 -70.23 -12.94 15.25
CA GLY A 35 -69.31 -12.72 16.36
C GLY A 35 -67.95 -13.37 16.14
N GLY A 36 -67.89 -14.58 15.57
CA GLY A 36 -66.66 -15.28 15.23
C GLY A 36 -65.79 -14.56 14.18
N TRP A 37 -66.40 -14.01 13.12
CA TRP A 37 -65.65 -13.29 12.09
C TRP A 37 -65.15 -11.91 12.55
N TRP A 38 -65.98 -11.16 13.31
CA TRP A 38 -65.59 -9.86 13.86
C TRP A 38 -64.51 -9.99 14.95
N THR A 39 -64.59 -11.04 15.77
CA THR A 39 -63.54 -11.35 16.75
C THR A 39 -62.25 -11.79 16.06
N TRP A 40 -62.31 -12.62 15.01
CA TRP A 40 -61.13 -12.97 14.21
C TRP A 40 -60.48 -11.75 13.55
N TRP A 41 -61.27 -10.84 12.98
CA TRP A 41 -60.76 -9.60 12.37
C TRP A 41 -60.14 -8.65 13.41
N ARG A 42 -60.77 -8.48 14.58
CA ARG A 42 -60.18 -7.73 15.71
C ARG A 42 -58.88 -8.39 16.19
N SER A 43 -58.86 -9.70 16.40
CA SER A 43 -57.66 -10.43 16.82
C SER A 43 -56.54 -10.33 15.80
N ARG A 44 -56.85 -10.34 14.49
CA ARG A 44 -55.85 -10.14 13.43
C ARG A 44 -55.32 -8.71 13.39
N ARG A 45 -56.16 -7.71 13.67
CA ARG A 45 -55.76 -6.31 13.77
C ARG A 45 -54.86 -6.07 14.98
N ILE A 46 -55.25 -6.61 16.14
CA ILE A 46 -54.47 -6.55 17.38
C ILE A 46 -53.10 -7.23 17.17
N ARG A 47 -53.05 -8.44 16.59
CA ARG A 47 -51.77 -9.10 16.27
C ARG A 47 -50.88 -8.31 15.30
N ARG A 48 -51.48 -7.59 14.34
CA ARG A 48 -50.73 -6.71 13.42
C ARG A 48 -50.20 -5.47 14.14
N GLU A 49 -50.95 -4.92 15.08
CA GLU A 49 -50.52 -3.79 15.90
C GLU A 49 -49.45 -4.20 16.90
N GLU A 50 -49.55 -5.38 17.50
CA GLU A 50 -48.54 -6.01 18.36
C GLU A 50 -47.25 -6.30 17.57
N SER A 51 -47.33 -6.95 16.40
CA SER A 51 -46.16 -7.19 15.55
C SER A 51 -45.49 -5.89 15.05
N ARG A 52 -46.27 -4.83 14.79
CA ARG A 52 -45.71 -3.50 14.48
C ARG A 52 -45.08 -2.83 15.69
N ALA A 53 -45.63 -3.03 16.88
CA ALA A 53 -45.05 -2.52 18.12
C ALA A 53 -43.76 -3.26 18.49
N GLU A 54 -43.72 -4.58 18.30
CA GLU A 54 -42.53 -5.41 18.43
C GLU A 54 -41.46 -5.03 17.39
N GLY A 55 -41.83 -4.84 16.13
CA GLY A 55 -40.92 -4.36 15.09
C GLY A 55 -40.34 -2.98 15.40
N ARG A 56 -41.13 -2.07 15.98
CA ARG A 56 -40.63 -0.76 16.44
C ARG A 56 -39.70 -0.89 17.65
N ARG A 57 -39.97 -1.80 18.58
CA ARG A 57 -39.09 -2.07 19.73
C ARG A 57 -37.76 -2.67 19.28
N GLN A 58 -37.78 -3.64 18.37
CA GLN A 58 -36.58 -4.24 17.81
C GLN A 58 -35.76 -3.21 17.01
N ALA A 59 -36.41 -2.39 16.19
CA ALA A 59 -35.74 -1.31 15.46
C ALA A 59 -35.12 -0.28 16.42
N TRP A 60 -35.83 0.09 17.49
CA TRP A 60 -35.32 1.00 18.51
C TRP A 60 -34.12 0.39 19.28
N GLU A 61 -34.21 -0.86 19.69
CA GLU A 61 -33.10 -1.58 20.33
C GLU A 61 -31.90 -1.74 19.40
N GLU A 62 -32.11 -1.96 18.11
CA GLU A 62 -31.05 -2.04 17.12
C GLU A 62 -30.39 -0.68 16.90
N THR A 63 -31.16 0.41 16.83
CA THR A 63 -30.60 1.77 16.76
C THR A 63 -29.81 2.13 18.01
N GLU A 64 -30.29 1.73 19.19
CA GLU A 64 -29.63 1.99 20.47
C GLU A 64 -28.34 1.16 20.60
N LYS A 65 -28.36 -0.11 20.17
CA LYS A 65 -27.15 -0.95 20.07
C LYS A 65 -26.14 -0.36 19.10
N ARG A 66 -26.59 0.14 17.93
CA ARG A 66 -25.73 0.80 16.96
C ARG A 66 -25.12 2.08 17.51
N ARG A 67 -25.91 2.89 18.22
CA ARG A 67 -25.42 4.11 18.89
C ARG A 67 -24.37 3.79 19.95
N ARG A 68 -24.59 2.78 20.79
CA ARG A 68 -23.61 2.34 21.79
C ARG A 68 -22.32 1.84 21.16
N ARG A 69 -22.40 1.07 20.07
CA ARG A 69 -21.22 0.67 19.29
C ARG A 69 -20.49 1.87 18.72
N GLN A 70 -21.21 2.85 18.19
CA GLN A 70 -20.62 4.08 17.65
C GLN A 70 -19.87 4.84 18.76
N THR A 71 -20.49 5.08 19.92
CA THR A 71 -19.84 5.75 21.05
C THR A 71 -18.62 5.01 21.57
N LEU A 72 -18.63 3.67 21.57
CA LEU A 72 -17.45 2.87 21.92
C LEU A 72 -16.33 3.03 20.88
N VAL A 73 -16.65 2.99 19.59
CA VAL A 73 -15.67 3.20 18.51
C VAL A 73 -15.09 4.61 18.57
N ASP A 74 -15.93 5.62 18.71
CA ASP A 74 -15.51 7.02 18.82
C ASP A 74 -14.59 7.21 20.04
N GLY A 75 -14.95 6.63 21.19
CA GLY A 75 -14.09 6.68 22.39
C GLY A 75 -12.73 5.98 22.22
N ILE A 76 -12.67 4.86 21.48
CA ILE A 76 -11.39 4.19 21.14
C ILE A 76 -10.56 5.07 20.19
N LEU A 77 -11.20 5.74 19.24
CA LEU A 77 -10.52 6.64 18.31
C LEU A 77 -9.96 7.87 19.04
N ASP A 78 -10.73 8.47 19.93
CA ASP A 78 -10.29 9.60 20.76
C ASP A 78 -9.10 9.20 21.66
N GLU A 79 -9.15 8.01 22.27
CA GLU A 79 -8.05 7.50 23.09
C GLU A 79 -6.80 7.23 22.25
N ALA A 80 -6.96 6.67 21.05
CA ALA A 80 -5.86 6.47 20.12
C ALA A 80 -5.26 7.82 19.69
N GLU A 81 -6.09 8.82 19.38
CA GLU A 81 -5.65 10.16 19.03
C GLU A 81 -4.84 10.80 20.16
N LEU A 82 -5.32 10.76 21.40
CA LEU A 82 -4.61 11.28 22.56
C LEU A 82 -3.25 10.60 22.76
N ARG A 83 -3.18 9.28 22.58
CA ARG A 83 -1.91 8.52 22.64
C ARG A 83 -0.97 8.93 21.51
N PHE A 84 -1.48 9.12 20.29
CA PHE A 84 -0.67 9.62 19.18
C PHE A 84 -0.17 11.03 19.43
N GLN A 85 -1.00 11.93 19.96
CA GLN A 85 -0.60 13.29 20.30
C GLN A 85 0.47 13.31 21.40
N ASP A 86 0.36 12.46 22.43
CA ASP A 86 1.38 12.32 23.48
C ASP A 86 2.70 11.77 22.93
N VAL A 87 2.65 10.74 22.08
CA VAL A 87 3.83 10.22 21.37
C VAL A 87 4.46 11.29 20.49
N LEU A 88 3.65 12.06 19.75
CA LEU A 88 4.12 13.15 18.91
C LEU A 88 4.79 14.24 19.74
N ARG A 89 4.17 14.68 20.84
CA ARG A 89 4.77 15.68 21.76
C ARG A 89 6.10 15.21 22.34
N ARG A 90 6.23 13.93 22.71
CA ARG A 90 7.50 13.36 23.18
C ARG A 90 8.55 13.26 22.07
N SER A 91 8.12 13.00 20.83
CA SER A 91 9.03 12.91 19.68
C SER A 91 9.54 14.27 19.19
N VAL A 92 8.86 15.37 19.54
CA VAL A 92 9.27 16.76 19.21
C VAL A 92 10.40 17.27 20.12
N VAL A 93 10.83 16.49 21.12
CA VAL A 93 11.90 16.88 22.07
C VAL A 93 13.31 16.78 21.47
N GLY A 94 13.47 16.25 20.25
CA GLY A 94 14.74 16.20 19.53
C GLY A 94 15.01 17.46 18.71
N GLY A 95 16.26 17.92 18.70
CA GLY A 95 16.73 18.98 17.81
C GLY A 95 16.63 18.58 16.33
N ARG A 96 16.92 19.52 15.43
CA ARG A 96 16.94 19.25 13.97
C ARG A 96 17.92 18.12 13.61
N GLU A 97 19.00 17.93 14.35
CA GLU A 97 19.98 16.87 14.13
C GLU A 97 19.42 15.51 14.56
N ASP A 98 18.88 15.41 15.78
CA ASP A 98 18.22 14.22 16.32
C ASP A 98 17.08 13.70 15.40
N ALA A 99 16.38 14.62 14.73
CA ALA A 99 15.34 14.26 13.77
C ALA A 99 15.89 13.55 12.52
N VAL A 100 17.07 13.94 12.00
CA VAL A 100 17.67 13.27 10.83
C VAL A 100 18.10 11.86 11.19
N GLU A 101 18.79 11.71 12.31
CA GLU A 101 19.27 10.41 12.79
C GLU A 101 18.09 9.45 12.99
N LEU A 102 17.03 9.92 13.64
CA LEU A 102 15.80 9.14 13.81
C LEU A 102 15.17 8.73 12.47
N HIS A 103 15.16 9.61 11.46
CA HIS A 103 14.64 9.25 10.14
C HIS A 103 15.56 8.26 9.41
N LEU A 104 16.89 8.37 9.54
CA LEU A 104 17.83 7.39 9.00
C LEU A 104 17.62 6.01 9.63
N GLU A 105 17.45 5.94 10.96
CA GLU A 105 17.13 4.69 11.65
C GLU A 105 15.80 4.08 11.17
N ARG A 106 14.79 4.93 10.94
CA ARG A 106 13.47 4.51 10.45
C ARG A 106 13.48 3.95 9.03
N LEU A 107 14.52 4.20 8.24
CA LEU A 107 14.69 3.54 6.93
C LEU A 107 14.82 2.01 7.10
N SER A 108 15.38 1.54 8.21
CA SER A 108 15.50 0.11 8.53
C SER A 108 14.22 -0.50 9.11
N SER A 109 13.12 0.27 9.21
CA SER A 109 11.85 -0.24 9.70
C SER A 109 11.29 -1.35 8.80
N GLY A 110 10.74 -2.41 9.40
CA GLY A 110 10.03 -3.46 8.66
C GLY A 110 8.78 -2.96 7.93
N HIS A 111 8.20 -1.82 8.34
CA HIS A 111 6.95 -1.30 7.79
C HIS A 111 7.19 -0.35 6.59
N PRO A 112 6.67 -0.66 5.38
CA PRO A 112 6.97 0.10 4.17
C PRO A 112 6.53 1.57 4.24
N VAL A 113 5.39 1.86 4.88
CA VAL A 113 4.90 3.24 5.04
C VAL A 113 5.84 4.07 5.91
N VAL A 114 6.42 3.49 6.97
CA VAL A 114 7.36 4.19 7.85
C VAL A 114 8.64 4.54 7.11
N ARG A 115 9.14 3.61 6.27
CA ARG A 115 10.30 3.86 5.41
C ARG A 115 10.04 4.99 4.41
N CYS A 116 8.89 4.99 3.74
CA CYS A 116 8.53 6.06 2.80
C CYS A 116 8.40 7.42 3.50
N MET A 117 7.76 7.48 4.66
CA MET A 117 7.65 8.73 5.43
C MET A 117 9.02 9.25 5.89
N ALA A 118 9.90 8.35 6.34
CA ALA A 118 11.25 8.71 6.72
C ALA A 118 12.06 9.20 5.53
N LEU A 119 11.95 8.52 4.38
CA LEU A 119 12.57 8.93 3.13
C LEU A 119 12.08 10.32 2.69
N ASP A 120 10.77 10.55 2.68
CA ASP A 120 10.19 11.85 2.29
C ASP A 120 10.74 12.98 3.18
N ALA A 121 10.81 12.76 4.50
CA ALA A 121 11.38 13.73 5.45
C ALA A 121 12.88 13.98 5.26
N LEU A 122 13.65 12.96 4.88
CA LEU A 122 15.09 13.10 4.57
C LEU A 122 15.31 13.87 3.26
N MET A 123 14.47 13.64 2.26
CA MET A 123 14.55 14.31 0.95
C MET A 123 14.20 15.80 1.01
N GLU A 124 13.54 16.26 2.07
CA GLU A 124 13.36 17.70 2.33
C GLU A 124 14.64 18.36 2.88
N ARG A 125 15.65 17.57 3.25
CA ARG A 125 16.83 18.00 4.03
C ARG A 125 18.16 17.60 3.40
N TRP A 126 18.28 17.73 2.08
CA TRP A 126 19.51 17.44 1.33
C TRP A 126 20.74 18.26 1.78
N ASP A 127 20.52 19.38 2.47
CA ASP A 127 21.55 20.25 3.03
C ASP A 127 22.25 19.62 4.25
N HIS A 128 21.59 18.71 4.94
CA HIS A 128 22.15 18.07 6.13
C HIS A 128 23.25 17.04 5.76
N PRO A 129 24.44 17.10 6.39
CA PRO A 129 25.61 16.32 5.97
C PRO A 129 25.41 14.79 6.09
N ALA A 130 24.56 14.33 7.00
CA ALA A 130 24.29 12.91 7.19
C ALA A 130 23.32 12.29 6.16
N VAL A 131 22.53 13.12 5.44
CA VAL A 131 21.43 12.62 4.60
C VAL A 131 21.95 11.86 3.39
N VAL A 132 22.84 12.47 2.61
CA VAL A 132 23.37 11.83 1.38
C VAL A 132 24.15 10.54 1.70
N PRO A 133 25.09 10.52 2.66
CA PRO A 133 25.78 9.29 3.03
C PRO A 133 24.82 8.21 3.56
N GLY A 134 23.85 8.58 4.39
CA GLY A 134 22.89 7.64 4.95
C GLY A 134 21.96 7.01 3.90
N LEU A 135 21.47 7.82 2.95
CA LEU A 135 20.67 7.32 1.83
C LEU A 135 21.50 6.45 0.87
N ALA A 136 22.76 6.81 0.61
CA ALA A 136 23.67 6.00 -0.19
C ALA A 136 23.95 4.65 0.46
N GLN A 137 24.17 4.62 1.78
CA GLN A 137 24.34 3.39 2.54
C GLN A 137 23.07 2.53 2.50
N ALA A 138 21.90 3.10 2.81
CA ALA A 138 20.63 2.37 2.77
C ALA A 138 20.34 1.79 1.36
N LEU A 139 20.71 2.52 0.31
CA LEU A 139 20.60 2.04 -1.07
C LEU A 139 21.54 0.86 -1.34
N ALA A 140 22.80 0.95 -0.92
CA ALA A 140 23.78 -0.12 -1.05
C ALA A 140 23.40 -1.38 -0.26
N GLU A 141 22.72 -1.22 0.88
CA GLU A 141 22.20 -2.32 1.71
C GLU A 141 20.92 -2.93 1.13
N GLY A 142 20.30 -2.30 0.12
CA GLY A 142 19.09 -2.80 -0.53
C GLY A 142 17.80 -2.51 0.24
N VAL A 143 17.80 -1.48 1.09
CA VAL A 143 16.62 -1.04 1.84
C VAL A 143 15.50 -0.55 0.91
N PHE A 144 15.87 0.02 -0.23
CA PHE A 144 14.94 0.60 -1.19
C PHE A 144 14.55 -0.38 -2.29
N SER A 145 13.25 -0.65 -2.39
CA SER A 145 12.60 -1.37 -3.49
C SER A 145 11.21 -0.78 -3.74
N GLY A 146 10.65 -1.06 -4.92
CA GLY A 146 9.32 -0.64 -5.35
C GLY A 146 9.12 0.87 -5.21
N GLU A 147 8.09 1.24 -4.45
CA GLU A 147 7.67 2.63 -4.27
C GLU A 147 8.76 3.51 -3.63
N ALA A 148 9.49 3.00 -2.63
CA ALA A 148 10.51 3.78 -1.95
C ALA A 148 11.68 4.13 -2.89
N LEU A 149 12.08 3.17 -3.73
CA LEU A 149 13.11 3.41 -4.74
C LEU A 149 12.64 4.42 -5.79
N ARG A 150 11.39 4.29 -6.25
CA ARG A 150 10.80 5.21 -7.23
C ARG A 150 10.70 6.63 -6.71
N ARG A 151 10.35 6.81 -5.44
CA ARG A 151 10.33 8.12 -4.77
C ARG A 151 11.73 8.73 -4.69
N LEU A 152 12.71 7.96 -4.21
CA LEU A 152 14.08 8.43 -4.09
C LEU A 152 14.64 8.89 -5.45
N LEU A 153 14.60 8.03 -6.46
CA LEU A 153 15.17 8.34 -7.77
C LEU A 153 14.31 9.33 -8.57
N GLY A 154 13.00 9.42 -8.30
CA GLY A 154 12.11 10.41 -8.89
C GLY A 154 12.19 11.81 -8.26
N SER A 155 12.94 11.96 -7.17
CA SER A 155 13.06 13.22 -6.44
C SER A 155 13.97 14.24 -7.14
N ARG A 156 13.74 15.52 -6.86
CA ARG A 156 14.67 16.59 -7.22
C ARG A 156 15.78 16.63 -6.17
N MET A 157 16.93 16.08 -6.54
CA MET A 157 18.11 16.02 -5.66
C MET A 157 19.25 16.90 -6.20
N PRO A 158 20.13 17.42 -5.33
CA PRO A 158 21.30 18.16 -5.76
C PRO A 158 22.33 17.24 -6.42
N LYS A 159 23.23 17.81 -7.24
CA LYS A 159 24.19 17.02 -8.05
C LYS A 159 25.08 16.10 -7.22
N ASN A 160 25.55 16.56 -6.07
CA ASN A 160 26.36 15.75 -5.14
C ASN A 160 25.60 14.51 -4.65
N ALA A 161 24.30 14.65 -4.35
CA ALA A 161 23.44 13.53 -3.98
C ALA A 161 23.24 12.57 -5.17
N THR A 162 23.01 13.10 -6.38
CA THR A 162 22.90 12.27 -7.59
C THR A 162 24.14 11.41 -7.80
N THR A 163 25.33 11.98 -7.75
CA THR A 163 26.59 11.25 -7.93
C THR A 163 26.80 10.20 -6.84
N ALA A 164 26.56 10.55 -5.57
CA ALA A 164 26.73 9.61 -4.45
C ALA A 164 25.76 8.42 -4.55
N LEU A 165 24.49 8.68 -4.85
CA LEU A 165 23.47 7.64 -5.01
C LEU A 165 23.69 6.81 -6.28
N ALA A 166 24.15 7.41 -7.37
CA ALA A 166 24.52 6.69 -8.58
C ALA A 166 25.68 5.71 -8.30
N GLN A 167 26.67 6.13 -7.52
CA GLN A 167 27.78 5.27 -7.09
C GLN A 167 27.29 4.10 -6.21
N ALA A 168 26.38 4.35 -5.27
CA ALA A 168 25.79 3.29 -4.45
C ALA A 168 24.90 2.32 -5.25
N MET A 169 24.24 2.81 -6.31
CA MET A 169 23.38 2.00 -7.17
C MET A 169 24.17 1.00 -8.03
N LYS A 170 25.46 1.25 -8.33
CA LYS A 170 26.24 0.47 -9.30
C LYS A 170 26.26 -1.04 -9.00
N SER A 171 26.33 -1.41 -7.72
CA SER A 171 26.35 -2.81 -7.27
C SER A 171 24.96 -3.44 -7.09
N ARG A 172 23.88 -2.66 -7.25
CA ARG A 172 22.53 -3.05 -6.87
C ARG A 172 21.60 -3.30 -8.04
N VAL A 173 21.82 -2.69 -9.20
CA VAL A 173 20.90 -2.82 -10.36
C VAL A 173 20.61 -4.28 -10.73
N ALA A 174 21.63 -5.14 -10.66
CA ALA A 174 21.50 -6.57 -10.97
C ALA A 174 20.64 -7.37 -9.98
N LEU A 175 20.38 -6.81 -8.79
CA LEU A 175 19.66 -7.44 -7.68
C LEU A 175 18.24 -6.90 -7.51
N LEU A 176 17.85 -5.90 -8.29
CA LEU A 176 16.50 -5.34 -8.28
C LEU A 176 15.56 -6.21 -9.11
N ASP A 177 14.26 -6.10 -8.83
CA ASP A 177 13.24 -6.66 -9.70
C ASP A 177 13.25 -5.95 -11.07
N GLU A 178 12.78 -6.62 -12.12
CA GLU A 178 12.84 -6.13 -13.50
C GLU A 178 12.35 -4.68 -13.66
N GLY A 179 11.19 -4.35 -13.08
CA GLY A 179 10.60 -3.02 -13.19
C GLY A 179 11.44 -1.93 -12.52
N ASP A 180 12.06 -2.26 -11.39
CA ASP A 180 12.87 -1.33 -10.61
C ASP A 180 14.28 -1.17 -11.18
N ALA A 181 14.88 -2.26 -11.69
CA ALA A 181 16.09 -2.21 -12.49
C ALA A 181 15.89 -1.36 -13.76
N LEU A 182 14.76 -1.58 -14.45
CA LEU A 182 14.10 -0.71 -15.44
C LEU A 182 14.26 0.79 -15.15
N PHE A 183 13.71 1.15 -14.01
CA PHE A 183 13.62 2.52 -13.55
C PHE A 183 14.99 3.09 -13.18
N ALA A 184 15.81 2.31 -12.47
CA ALA A 184 17.16 2.67 -12.04
C ALA A 184 18.09 2.93 -13.24
N LEU A 185 18.09 2.07 -14.25
CA LEU A 185 18.89 2.26 -15.48
C LEU A 185 18.51 3.54 -16.21
N ARG A 186 17.22 3.83 -16.32
CA ARG A 186 16.73 5.08 -16.94
C ARG A 186 17.19 6.32 -16.16
N TRP A 187 17.12 6.24 -14.84
CA TRP A 187 17.57 7.31 -13.97
C TRP A 187 19.08 7.54 -14.07
N LEU A 188 19.89 6.47 -14.04
CA LEU A 188 21.36 6.54 -14.19
C LEU A 188 21.76 7.16 -15.53
N ARG A 189 21.04 6.84 -16.61
CA ARG A 189 21.22 7.47 -17.92
C ARG A 189 20.98 8.98 -17.85
N GLY A 190 19.90 9.42 -17.19
CA GLY A 190 19.57 10.82 -17.01
C GLY A 190 20.57 11.56 -16.12
N ALA A 191 21.15 10.88 -15.13
CA ALA A 191 22.19 11.39 -14.26
C ALA A 191 23.56 11.55 -14.96
N GLY A 192 23.76 10.91 -16.11
CA GLY A 192 25.05 10.88 -16.82
C GLY A 192 26.12 10.05 -16.11
N ASP A 193 25.72 9.18 -15.17
CA ASP A 193 26.62 8.40 -14.29
C ASP A 193 26.34 6.89 -14.37
N ALA A 194 25.75 6.45 -15.50
CA ALA A 194 25.76 5.06 -15.91
C ALA A 194 27.19 4.69 -16.36
N GLY A 195 28.14 4.69 -15.42
CA GLY A 195 29.49 4.17 -15.64
C GLY A 195 29.39 2.77 -16.25
N TRP A 196 30.35 2.44 -17.12
CA TRP A 196 30.36 1.14 -17.82
C TRP A 196 30.41 -0.02 -16.82
N GLU A 197 30.93 0.17 -15.60
CA GLU A 197 30.93 -0.81 -14.52
C GLU A 197 29.51 -1.16 -14.04
N THR A 198 28.62 -0.16 -13.97
CA THR A 198 27.21 -0.37 -13.61
C THR A 198 26.47 -1.14 -14.70
N LEU A 199 26.74 -0.78 -15.95
CA LEU A 199 26.16 -1.46 -17.09
C LEU A 199 26.65 -2.91 -17.14
N GLU A 200 27.95 -3.16 -16.90
CA GLU A 200 28.55 -4.50 -16.83
C GLU A 200 27.84 -5.37 -15.79
N ALA A 201 27.62 -4.85 -14.58
CA ALA A 201 26.90 -5.59 -13.54
C ALA A 201 25.46 -5.94 -13.98
N SER A 202 24.79 -5.03 -14.68
CA SER A 202 23.42 -5.21 -15.16
C SER A 202 23.28 -6.28 -16.25
N LEU A 203 24.38 -6.66 -16.92
CA LEU A 203 24.38 -7.71 -17.95
C LEU A 203 24.13 -9.12 -17.39
N PHE A 204 24.33 -9.33 -16.09
CA PHE A 204 24.06 -10.59 -15.40
C PHE A 204 22.63 -10.70 -14.86
N HIS A 205 21.78 -9.70 -15.12
CA HIS A 205 20.41 -9.70 -14.65
C HIS A 205 19.57 -10.81 -15.32
N PRO A 206 18.71 -11.54 -14.58
CA PRO A 206 17.94 -12.67 -15.13
C PRO A 206 16.98 -12.22 -16.24
N ALA A 207 16.27 -11.11 -16.04
CA ALA A 207 15.38 -10.57 -17.06
C ALA A 207 16.22 -10.12 -18.28
N PRO A 208 15.97 -10.68 -19.49
CA PRO A 208 16.59 -10.21 -20.74
C PRO A 208 16.27 -8.73 -20.97
N ALA A 209 15.29 -8.23 -20.22
CA ALA A 209 14.83 -6.91 -20.32
C ALA A 209 15.83 -5.82 -19.94
N VAL A 210 16.32 -5.99 -18.73
CA VAL A 210 17.33 -5.15 -18.11
C VAL A 210 18.62 -5.23 -18.91
N VAL A 211 19.03 -6.43 -19.32
CA VAL A 211 20.24 -6.66 -20.12
C VAL A 211 20.19 -5.92 -21.45
N GLY A 212 19.08 -6.04 -22.19
CA GLY A 212 18.92 -5.34 -23.46
C GLY A 212 18.99 -3.82 -23.30
N ASP A 213 18.36 -3.26 -22.25
CA ASP A 213 18.41 -1.81 -22.00
C ASP A 213 19.84 -1.36 -21.61
N ALA A 214 20.52 -2.11 -20.75
CA ALA A 214 21.92 -1.85 -20.38
C ALA A 214 22.86 -1.86 -21.60
N LEU A 215 22.70 -2.83 -22.51
CA LEU A 215 23.48 -2.89 -23.76
C LEU A 215 23.18 -1.71 -24.70
N LEU A 216 21.92 -1.25 -24.76
CA LEU A 216 21.55 -0.08 -25.57
C LEU A 216 22.11 1.23 -25.01
N GLN A 217 22.31 1.30 -23.70
CA GLN A 217 22.97 2.44 -23.04
C GLN A 217 24.49 2.40 -23.15
N TRP A 218 25.07 1.29 -23.61
CA TRP A 218 26.52 1.11 -23.69
C TRP A 218 27.16 2.08 -24.70
N SER A 219 28.10 2.90 -24.21
CA SER A 219 28.81 3.84 -25.08
C SER A 219 29.76 3.11 -26.01
N ARG A 220 29.79 3.51 -27.29
CA ARG A 220 30.81 3.04 -28.25
C ARG A 220 32.23 3.51 -27.94
N LEU A 221 32.40 4.43 -26.98
CA LEU A 221 33.72 4.84 -26.49
C LEU A 221 34.14 4.03 -25.26
N ALA A 222 33.20 3.34 -24.60
CA ALA A 222 33.50 2.47 -23.48
C ALA A 222 34.15 1.16 -23.97
N PRO A 223 35.00 0.53 -23.13
CA PRO A 223 35.52 -0.80 -23.41
C PRO A 223 34.39 -1.79 -23.67
N LEU A 224 34.68 -2.87 -24.40
CA LEU A 224 33.74 -3.98 -24.52
C LEU A 224 33.46 -4.59 -23.14
N PRO A 225 32.27 -5.20 -22.94
CA PRO A 225 32.05 -6.08 -21.81
C PRO A 225 33.15 -7.14 -21.73
N LYS A 226 33.41 -7.65 -20.52
CA LYS A 226 34.46 -8.67 -20.36
C LYS A 226 34.16 -9.88 -21.25
N ASP A 227 35.20 -10.53 -21.79
CA ASP A 227 35.04 -11.72 -22.64
C ASP A 227 34.14 -12.80 -22.03
N GLN A 228 34.22 -13.00 -20.71
CA GLN A 228 33.35 -13.92 -19.97
C GLN A 228 31.88 -13.48 -20.02
N THR A 229 31.61 -12.19 -19.85
CA THR A 229 30.28 -11.60 -19.96
C THR A 229 29.74 -11.74 -21.39
N ILE A 230 30.57 -11.46 -22.41
CA ILE A 230 30.19 -11.67 -23.82
C ILE A 230 29.83 -13.12 -24.08
N LYS A 231 30.69 -14.07 -23.68
CA LYS A 231 30.43 -15.51 -23.83
C LYS A 231 29.13 -15.94 -23.15
N HIS A 232 28.89 -15.44 -21.93
CA HIS A 232 27.64 -15.68 -21.20
C HIS A 232 26.42 -15.16 -21.98
N LEU A 233 26.47 -13.92 -22.47
CA LEU A 233 25.37 -13.30 -23.20
C LEU A 233 25.12 -13.94 -24.58
N LEU A 234 26.16 -14.40 -25.27
CA LEU A 234 26.01 -15.12 -26.55
C LEU A 234 25.36 -16.50 -26.37
N GLY A 235 25.36 -17.05 -25.15
CA GLY A 235 24.63 -18.27 -24.81
C GLY A 235 23.12 -18.05 -24.60
N ARG A 236 22.66 -16.79 -24.58
CA ARG A 236 21.23 -16.46 -24.47
C ARG A 236 20.52 -16.58 -25.82
N GLU A 237 19.22 -16.84 -25.82
CA GLU A 237 18.42 -16.99 -27.04
C GLU A 237 17.64 -15.71 -27.41
N GLU A 238 17.48 -14.79 -26.45
CA GLU A 238 16.60 -13.66 -26.62
C GLU A 238 17.19 -12.62 -27.58
N GLU A 239 16.50 -12.36 -28.70
CA GLU A 239 16.90 -11.36 -29.70
C GLU A 239 17.17 -9.98 -29.09
N ARG A 240 16.37 -9.62 -28.08
CA ARG A 240 16.49 -8.39 -27.29
C ARG A 240 17.88 -8.19 -26.67
N VAL A 241 18.58 -9.28 -26.35
CA VAL A 241 19.93 -9.25 -25.77
C VAL A 241 20.97 -9.37 -26.88
N LEU A 242 20.78 -10.36 -27.77
CA LEU A 242 21.76 -10.69 -28.80
C LEU A 242 21.98 -9.54 -29.79
N VAL A 243 20.92 -8.92 -30.31
CA VAL A 243 21.08 -7.89 -31.36
C VAL A 243 21.84 -6.66 -30.85
N PRO A 244 21.52 -6.06 -29.69
CA PRO A 244 22.33 -4.98 -29.13
C PRO A 244 23.78 -5.38 -28.87
N LEU A 245 24.04 -6.60 -28.37
CA LEU A 245 25.39 -7.10 -28.13
C LEU A 245 26.19 -7.20 -29.44
N LEU A 246 25.62 -7.84 -30.47
CA LEU A 246 26.29 -8.00 -31.77
C LEU A 246 26.56 -6.64 -32.43
N ARG A 247 25.65 -5.68 -32.28
CA ARG A 247 25.86 -4.29 -32.74
C ARG A 247 27.00 -3.59 -32.00
N LEU A 248 27.15 -3.86 -30.70
CA LEU A 248 28.22 -3.29 -29.88
C LEU A 248 29.60 -3.86 -30.26
N MET A 249 29.65 -5.12 -30.69
CA MET A 249 30.87 -5.79 -31.11
C MET A 249 31.34 -5.41 -32.53
N LYS A 250 30.47 -4.82 -33.36
CA LYS A 250 30.81 -4.43 -34.73
C LYS A 250 32.02 -3.48 -34.77
N GLY A 251 33.02 -3.76 -35.62
CA GLY A 251 34.22 -2.93 -35.71
C GLY A 251 35.22 -3.14 -34.59
N ARG A 252 35.06 -4.19 -33.77
CA ARG A 252 35.93 -4.47 -32.62
C ARG A 252 36.42 -5.91 -32.69
N SER A 253 37.69 -6.12 -32.36
CA SER A 253 38.29 -7.46 -32.34
C SER A 253 37.63 -8.33 -31.27
N ALA A 254 37.32 -9.57 -31.65
CA ALA A 254 36.78 -10.59 -30.76
C ALA A 254 37.82 -11.72 -30.58
N SER A 255 37.81 -12.37 -29.42
CA SER A 255 38.64 -13.55 -29.21
C SER A 255 38.14 -14.74 -30.05
N ARG A 256 39.03 -15.67 -30.37
CA ARG A 256 38.71 -16.85 -31.21
C ARG A 256 37.51 -17.64 -30.66
N ASP A 257 37.46 -17.85 -29.36
CA ASP A 257 36.34 -18.53 -28.69
C ASP A 257 34.99 -17.83 -28.92
N VAL A 258 35.00 -16.50 -28.96
CA VAL A 258 33.81 -15.69 -29.23
C VAL A 258 33.40 -15.84 -30.70
N VAL A 259 34.36 -15.88 -31.63
CA VAL A 259 34.08 -16.15 -33.05
C VAL A 259 33.42 -17.51 -33.24
N ASP A 260 33.88 -18.56 -32.55
CA ASP A 260 33.26 -19.89 -32.64
C ASP A 260 31.78 -19.88 -32.17
N LEU A 261 31.45 -19.06 -31.16
CA LEU A 261 30.07 -18.86 -30.73
C LEU A 261 29.24 -18.06 -31.76
N LEU A 262 29.85 -17.05 -32.40
CA LEU A 262 29.20 -16.29 -33.47
C LEU A 262 28.88 -17.16 -34.69
N VAL A 263 29.76 -18.10 -35.05
CA VAL A 263 29.51 -19.09 -36.11
C VAL A 263 28.27 -19.92 -35.78
N LYS A 264 28.10 -20.36 -34.53
CA LYS A 264 26.88 -21.06 -34.10
C LYS A 264 25.64 -20.17 -34.20
N LEU A 265 25.73 -18.91 -33.76
CA LEU A 265 24.62 -17.94 -33.85
C LEU A 265 24.25 -17.55 -35.29
N SER A 266 25.11 -17.79 -36.27
CA SER A 266 24.80 -17.60 -37.70
C SER A 266 23.66 -18.49 -38.22
N GLN A 267 23.27 -19.50 -37.44
CA GLN A 267 22.18 -20.44 -37.69
C GLN A 267 20.96 -20.22 -36.76
N HIS A 268 20.95 -19.14 -35.96
CA HIS A 268 19.88 -18.83 -35.01
C HIS A 268 18.49 -18.68 -35.67
N THR A 269 17.42 -18.92 -34.93
CA THR A 269 16.03 -18.82 -35.45
C THR A 269 15.69 -17.39 -35.89
N SER A 270 16.08 -16.39 -35.10
CA SER A 270 15.89 -14.98 -35.44
C SER A 270 16.71 -14.57 -36.68
N PRO A 271 16.10 -13.99 -37.72
CA PRO A 271 16.81 -13.53 -38.92
C PRO A 271 17.76 -12.36 -38.62
N ALA A 272 17.41 -11.49 -37.66
CA ALA A 272 18.24 -10.35 -37.28
C ALA A 272 19.54 -10.83 -36.62
N VAL A 273 19.45 -11.77 -35.68
CA VAL A 273 20.62 -12.38 -35.01
C VAL A 273 21.54 -13.04 -36.05
N ARG A 274 20.98 -13.82 -36.98
CA ARG A 274 21.77 -14.46 -38.05
C ARG A 274 22.53 -13.45 -38.91
N ALA A 275 21.84 -12.40 -39.36
CA ALA A 275 22.44 -11.38 -40.22
C ALA A 275 23.61 -10.68 -39.51
N TRP A 276 23.43 -10.30 -38.24
CA TRP A 276 24.48 -9.68 -37.45
C TRP A 276 25.65 -10.63 -37.15
N ALA A 277 25.37 -11.87 -36.76
CA ALA A 277 26.39 -12.86 -36.47
C ALA A 277 27.26 -13.15 -37.70
N ARG A 278 26.64 -13.33 -38.89
CA ARG A 278 27.37 -13.54 -40.14
C ARG A 278 28.28 -12.37 -40.50
N ALA A 279 27.79 -11.15 -40.32
CA ALA A 279 28.59 -9.95 -40.59
C ALA A 279 29.85 -9.90 -39.71
N LEU A 280 29.73 -10.23 -38.42
CA LEU A 280 30.88 -10.27 -37.51
C LEU A 280 31.84 -11.41 -37.81
N VAL A 281 31.34 -12.60 -38.19
CA VAL A 281 32.19 -13.72 -38.62
C VAL A 281 33.01 -13.33 -39.84
N SER A 282 32.38 -12.74 -40.86
CA SER A 282 33.11 -12.30 -42.06
C SER A 282 34.16 -11.20 -41.77
N GLU A 283 33.90 -10.35 -40.79
CA GLU A 283 34.84 -9.30 -40.36
C GLU A 283 36.04 -9.91 -39.62
N ALA A 284 35.80 -10.92 -38.79
CA ALA A 284 36.85 -11.65 -38.07
C ALA A 284 37.73 -12.50 -39.01
N GLU A 285 37.16 -13.05 -40.09
CA GLU A 285 37.93 -13.79 -41.12
C GLU A 285 38.80 -12.88 -42.00
N ALA A 286 38.42 -11.60 -42.13
CA ALA A 286 39.12 -10.60 -42.92
C ALA A 286 40.23 -9.85 -42.17
N SER A 287 40.31 -10.02 -40.84
CA SER A 287 41.28 -9.36 -39.95
C SER A 287 42.45 -10.26 -39.61
#